data_AF-A0A059XSV6-F1
#
_entry.id   AF-A0A059XSV6-F1
#
_cell.length_a   1.000
_cell.length_b   1.000
_cell.length_c   1.000
_cell.angle_alpha   90.00
_cell.angle_beta   90.00
_cell.angle_gamma   90.00
#
_symmetry.space_group_name_H-M   'P 1'
#
loop_
_entity.id
_entity.type
_entity.pdbx_description
1 polymer ?
#
loop_
_entity_poly.entity_id
_entity_poly.type
_entity_poly.pdbx_seq_one_letter_code
_entity_poly.pdbx_strand_id
1 'polypeptide(L)'
;RFINSIKSNIHCFPASISWIVAQVFQTLTKGNKLPTGEVRATCADLIFALFICPAICDPEPYGITSDVPISHIARHNLMQMAQIVQVLAISQWDEIDPKLRDLYGRFEKGCMSSFLDCLVEGVGEEVPIMGSSQFQNAARSTVLLTHAQLNILVNCLRNASTSLDDKVPGRKALQELLVCMPSDVGQGHDNHLSALSTSP
;
A
#
# COMPACT_ATOMS: atom_id res chain seq x y z
N ARG A 1 -21.93 -15.36 3.27
CA ARG A 1 -20.90 -16.25 2.64
C ARG A 1 -19.62 -15.48 2.34
N PHE A 2 -19.65 -14.42 1.52
CA PHE A 2 -18.46 -13.63 1.17
C PHE A 2 -17.70 -13.10 2.40
N ILE A 3 -18.38 -12.40 3.32
CA ILE A 3 -17.82 -11.93 4.61
C ILE A 3 -17.17 -13.07 5.41
N ASN A 4 -17.87 -14.19 5.56
CA ASN A 4 -17.33 -15.35 6.28
C ASN A 4 -16.06 -15.88 5.59
N SER A 5 -16.00 -15.86 4.26
CA SER A 5 -14.79 -16.23 3.52
C SER A 5 -13.61 -15.30 3.84
N ILE A 6 -13.83 -13.98 3.92
CA ILE A 6 -12.78 -13.04 4.31
C ILE A 6 -12.31 -13.34 5.74
N LYS A 7 -13.23 -13.48 6.69
CA LYS A 7 -12.92 -13.75 8.11
C LYS A 7 -12.15 -15.07 8.28
N SER A 8 -12.60 -16.15 7.65
CA SER A 8 -11.95 -17.47 7.76
C SER A 8 -10.55 -17.50 7.14
N ASN A 9 -10.21 -16.57 6.25
CA ASN A 9 -8.91 -16.47 5.58
C ASN A 9 -8.06 -15.31 6.10
N ILE A 10 -8.36 -14.75 7.29
CA ILE A 10 -7.57 -13.65 7.88
C ILE A 10 -6.08 -14.00 8.04
N HIS A 11 -5.77 -15.28 8.27
CA HIS A 11 -4.41 -15.78 8.40
C HIS A 11 -3.58 -15.67 7.10
N CYS A 12 -4.23 -15.50 5.94
CA CYS A 12 -3.58 -15.24 4.66
C CYS A 12 -3.24 -13.76 4.46
N PHE A 13 -3.69 -12.87 5.35
CA PHE A 13 -3.47 -11.44 5.20
C PHE A 13 -1.97 -11.12 5.36
N PRO A 14 -1.37 -10.28 4.49
CA PRO A 14 0.06 -10.00 4.54
C PRO A 14 0.49 -9.40 5.87
N ALA A 15 1.36 -10.10 6.61
CA ALA A 15 1.81 -9.67 7.94
C ALA A 15 2.48 -8.28 7.94
N SER A 16 3.18 -7.93 6.86
CA SER A 16 3.79 -6.60 6.70
C SER A 16 2.75 -5.48 6.63
N ILE A 17 1.63 -5.70 5.94
CA ILE A 17 0.52 -4.74 5.87
C ILE A 17 -0.17 -4.65 7.23
N SER A 18 -0.44 -5.79 7.89
CA SER A 18 -1.00 -5.80 9.25
C SER A 18 -0.14 -4.98 10.21
N TRP A 19 1.18 -5.17 10.16
CA TRP A 19 2.11 -4.42 11.00
C TRP A 19 2.08 -2.93 10.72
N ILE A 20 2.09 -2.50 9.44
CA ILE A 20 1.98 -1.08 9.09
C ILE A 20 0.71 -0.48 9.69
N VAL A 21 -0.43 -1.16 9.56
CA VAL A 21 -1.70 -0.66 10.10
C VAL A 21 -1.69 -0.63 11.62
N ALA A 22 -1.11 -1.63 12.29
CA ALA A 22 -0.91 -1.63 13.74
C ALA A 22 -0.03 -0.45 14.18
N GLN A 23 1.05 -0.13 13.47
CA GLN A 23 1.90 1.02 13.76
C GLN A 23 1.17 2.35 13.58
N VAL A 24 0.36 2.48 12.52
CA VAL A 24 -0.50 3.65 12.32
C VAL A 24 -1.47 3.81 13.49
N PHE A 25 -2.15 2.73 13.88
CA PHE A 25 -3.06 2.73 15.02
C PHE A 25 -2.36 3.18 16.32
N GLN A 26 -1.22 2.57 16.64
CA GLN A 26 -0.45 2.90 17.85
C GLN A 26 0.07 4.33 17.83
N THR A 27 0.57 4.81 16.69
CA THR A 27 1.13 6.16 16.55
C THR A 27 0.04 7.23 16.73
N LEU A 28 -1.13 7.03 16.10
CA LEU A 28 -2.23 7.98 16.21
C LEU A 28 -2.86 7.97 17.61
N THR A 29 -2.96 6.80 18.23
CA THR A 29 -3.50 6.66 19.59
C THR A 29 -2.56 7.27 20.64
N LYS A 30 -1.26 6.96 20.60
CA LYS A 30 -0.26 7.48 21.56
C LYS A 30 -0.09 9.00 21.47
N GLY A 31 -0.25 9.57 20.28
CA GLY A 31 -0.18 11.01 20.09
C GLY A 31 -1.41 11.77 20.62
N ASN A 32 -2.46 11.06 21.07
CA ASN A 32 -3.79 11.59 21.40
C ASN A 32 -4.31 12.59 20.34
N LYS A 33 -3.96 12.35 19.08
CA LYS A 33 -4.22 13.27 17.97
C LYS A 33 -5.66 13.17 17.47
N LEU A 34 -6.28 12.00 17.66
CA LEU A 34 -7.60 11.67 17.15
C LEU A 34 -8.36 10.81 18.18
N PRO A 35 -9.69 10.94 18.26
CA PRO A 35 -10.54 10.00 18.99
C PRO A 35 -10.34 8.55 18.52
N THR A 36 -10.43 7.58 19.43
CA THR A 36 -10.22 6.15 19.10
C THR A 36 -11.10 5.66 17.95
N GLY A 37 -12.34 6.16 17.84
CA GLY A 37 -13.25 5.84 16.73
C GLY A 37 -12.69 6.30 15.38
N GLU A 38 -12.16 7.52 15.31
CA GLU A 38 -11.54 8.05 14.08
C GLU A 38 -10.25 7.32 13.72
N VAL A 39 -9.44 6.92 14.72
CA VAL A 39 -8.24 6.09 14.48
C VAL A 39 -8.63 4.75 13.88
N ARG A 40 -9.68 4.09 14.41
CA ARG A 40 -10.17 2.82 13.87
C ARG A 40 -10.80 2.98 12.48
N ALA A 41 -11.57 4.04 12.24
CA ALA A 41 -12.07 4.36 10.90
C ALA A 41 -10.92 4.56 9.89
N THR A 42 -9.87 5.26 10.29
CA THR A 42 -8.65 5.42 9.47
C THR A 42 -8.01 4.07 9.13
N CYS A 43 -7.90 3.16 10.11
CA CYS A 43 -7.36 1.83 9.88
C CYS A 43 -8.29 0.99 8.99
N ALA A 44 -9.61 1.14 9.12
CA ALA A 44 -10.59 0.53 8.23
C ALA A 44 -10.45 1.04 6.79
N ASP A 45 -10.16 2.33 6.58
CA ASP A 45 -9.91 2.87 5.23
C ASP A 45 -8.64 2.29 4.61
N LEU A 46 -7.55 2.18 5.37
CA LEU A 46 -6.31 1.57 4.89
C LEU A 46 -6.52 0.11 4.42
N ILE A 47 -7.30 -0.67 5.18
CA ILE A 47 -7.52 -2.10 4.90
C ILE A 47 -8.62 -2.31 3.87
N PHE A 48 -9.77 -1.67 4.04
CA PHE A 48 -10.94 -1.92 3.21
C PHE A 48 -10.99 -0.98 2.02
N ALA A 49 -10.99 0.34 2.24
CA ALA A 49 -11.17 1.30 1.15
C ALA A 49 -10.00 1.32 0.17
N LEU A 50 -8.76 1.16 0.65
CA LEU A 50 -7.55 1.26 -0.17
C LEU A 50 -6.98 -0.08 -0.64
N PHE A 51 -7.39 -1.20 -0.04
CA PHE A 51 -6.79 -2.51 -0.34
C PHE A 51 -7.82 -3.57 -0.73
N ILE A 52 -8.70 -3.98 0.18
CA ILE A 52 -9.64 -5.09 -0.07
C ILE A 52 -10.75 -4.69 -1.07
N CYS A 53 -11.46 -3.59 -0.84
CA CYS A 53 -12.61 -3.19 -1.65
C CYS A 53 -12.26 -2.87 -3.12
N PRO A 54 -11.14 -2.18 -3.44
CA PRO A 54 -10.72 -2.00 -4.82
C PRO A 54 -10.56 -3.32 -5.58
N ALA A 55 -9.95 -4.32 -4.93
CA ALA A 55 -9.76 -5.65 -5.51
C ALA A 55 -11.06 -6.47 -5.61
N ILE A 56 -12.06 -6.18 -4.78
CA ILE A 56 -13.41 -6.75 -4.94
C ILE A 56 -14.09 -6.12 -6.16
N CYS A 57 -14.07 -4.79 -6.27
CA CYS A 57 -14.77 -4.04 -7.31
C CYS A 57 -14.24 -4.35 -8.71
N ASP A 58 -12.92 -4.45 -8.85
CA ASP A 58 -12.25 -4.72 -10.11
C ASP A 58 -11.12 -5.73 -9.86
N PRO A 59 -11.41 -7.05 -9.90
CA PRO A 59 -10.45 -8.08 -9.52
C PRO A 59 -9.37 -8.37 -10.58
N GLU A 60 -9.61 -8.03 -11.85
CA GLU A 60 -8.68 -8.32 -12.96
C GLU A 60 -7.29 -7.68 -12.77
N PRO A 61 -7.15 -6.38 -12.45
CA PRO A 61 -5.83 -5.75 -12.23
C PRO A 61 -5.04 -6.33 -11.05
N TYR A 62 -5.72 -7.03 -10.15
CA TYR A 62 -5.12 -7.68 -8.97
C TYR A 62 -4.86 -9.18 -9.20
N GLY A 63 -5.11 -9.69 -10.41
CA GLY A 63 -4.87 -11.09 -10.76
C GLY A 63 -5.77 -12.10 -10.04
N ILE A 64 -6.93 -11.66 -9.54
CA ILE A 64 -7.85 -12.51 -8.78
C ILE A 64 -8.67 -13.42 -9.70
N THR A 65 -9.01 -12.94 -10.90
CA THR A 65 -9.67 -13.73 -11.93
C THR A 65 -8.70 -14.05 -13.07
N SER A 66 -8.94 -15.17 -13.76
CA SER A 66 -8.23 -15.52 -14.98
C SER A 66 -8.59 -14.57 -16.13
N ASP A 67 -8.03 -14.80 -17.32
CA ASP A 67 -8.19 -13.97 -18.53
C ASP A 67 -9.64 -13.86 -19.07
N VAL A 68 -10.65 -14.37 -18.35
CA VAL A 68 -12.06 -14.24 -18.71
C VAL A 68 -12.60 -12.92 -18.16
N PRO A 69 -13.05 -12.00 -19.03
CA PRO A 69 -13.55 -10.71 -18.58
C PRO A 69 -14.84 -10.86 -17.77
N ILE A 70 -14.95 -10.11 -16.66
CA ILE A 70 -16.15 -10.10 -15.84
C ILE A 70 -17.26 -9.30 -16.52
N SER A 71 -18.47 -9.85 -16.56
CA SER A 71 -19.64 -9.16 -17.13
C SER A 71 -20.01 -7.91 -16.32
N HIS A 72 -20.65 -6.93 -16.98
CA HIS A 72 -21.11 -5.71 -16.30
C HIS A 72 -22.04 -5.99 -15.11
N ILE A 73 -22.89 -7.01 -15.21
CA ILE A 73 -23.81 -7.42 -14.13
C ILE A 73 -23.01 -7.94 -12.94
N ALA A 74 -22.04 -8.82 -13.17
CA ALA A 74 -21.19 -9.36 -12.12
C ALA A 74 -20.36 -8.26 -11.46
N ARG A 75 -19.80 -7.32 -12.24
CA ARG A 75 -19.08 -6.16 -11.72
C ARG A 75 -19.97 -5.26 -10.86
N HIS A 76 -21.20 -5.00 -11.28
CA HIS A 76 -22.16 -4.24 -10.45
C HIS A 76 -22.47 -4.95 -9.11
N ASN A 77 -22.60 -6.28 -9.12
CA ASN A 77 -22.79 -7.05 -7.89
C ASN A 77 -21.56 -7.00 -6.98
N LEU A 78 -20.36 -7.07 -7.54
CA LEU A 78 -19.11 -6.94 -6.80
C LEU A 78 -18.95 -5.55 -6.17
N MET A 79 -19.27 -4.48 -6.90
CA MET A 79 -19.30 -3.12 -6.36
C MET A 79 -20.24 -3.00 -5.17
N GLN A 80 -21.45 -3.57 -5.25
CA GLN A 80 -22.39 -3.59 -4.13
C GLN A 80 -21.84 -4.40 -2.94
N MET A 81 -21.18 -5.54 -3.19
CA MET A 81 -20.53 -6.30 -2.12
C MET A 81 -19.42 -5.51 -1.44
N ALA A 82 -18.57 -4.81 -2.20
CA ALA A 82 -17.52 -3.97 -1.65
C ALA A 82 -18.10 -2.83 -0.78
N GLN A 83 -19.18 -2.19 -1.23
CA GLN A 83 -19.89 -1.17 -0.44
C GLN A 83 -20.44 -1.75 0.87
N ILE A 84 -21.04 -2.94 0.83
CA ILE A 84 -21.52 -3.60 2.05
C ILE A 84 -20.37 -3.89 3.00
N VAL A 85 -19.25 -4.42 2.51
CA VAL A 85 -18.06 -4.70 3.32
C VAL A 85 -17.51 -3.42 3.95
N GLN A 86 -17.36 -2.34 3.18
CA GLN A 86 -16.88 -1.06 3.66
C GLN A 86 -17.77 -0.49 4.77
N VAL A 87 -19.10 -0.44 4.55
CA VAL A 87 -20.03 0.10 5.55
C VAL A 87 -20.01 -0.74 6.82
N LEU A 88 -19.97 -2.07 6.70
CA LEU A 88 -19.89 -2.94 7.88
C LEU A 88 -18.57 -2.76 8.64
N ALA A 89 -17.46 -2.44 7.97
CA ALA A 89 -16.17 -2.21 8.61
C ALA A 89 -16.17 -0.94 9.47
N ILE A 90 -16.85 0.13 9.05
CA ILE A 90 -16.87 1.43 9.76
C ILE A 90 -18.12 1.64 10.62
N SER A 91 -19.15 0.79 10.50
CA SER A 91 -20.46 0.93 11.16
C SER A 91 -20.45 1.07 12.69
N GLN A 92 -19.34 0.72 13.35
CA GLN A 92 -19.19 0.89 14.80
C GLN A 92 -18.74 2.31 15.20
N TRP A 93 -18.23 3.09 14.25
CA TRP A 93 -17.62 4.40 14.49
C TRP A 93 -18.23 5.50 13.62
N ASP A 94 -19.07 5.14 12.65
CA ASP A 94 -19.74 6.09 11.76
C ASP A 94 -21.25 5.81 11.67
N GLU A 95 -22.04 6.85 11.45
CA GLU A 95 -23.49 6.76 11.36
C GLU A 95 -23.92 6.17 10.01
N ILE A 96 -24.69 5.07 10.07
CA ILE A 96 -25.32 4.50 8.88
C ILE A 96 -26.57 5.31 8.53
N ASP A 97 -26.75 5.61 7.24
CA ASP A 97 -27.99 6.17 6.70
C ASP A 97 -29.21 5.42 7.26
N PRO A 98 -30.15 6.11 7.94
CA PRO A 98 -31.35 5.50 8.50
C PRO A 98 -32.11 4.61 7.51
N LYS A 99 -32.09 4.93 6.21
CA LYS A 99 -32.76 4.15 5.15
C LYS A 99 -32.12 2.78 4.91
N LEU A 100 -30.83 2.64 5.22
CA LEU A 100 -30.06 1.41 5.01
C LEU A 100 -29.89 0.59 6.29
N ARG A 101 -30.37 1.11 7.43
CA ARG A 101 -30.25 0.46 8.75
C ARG A 101 -30.86 -0.94 8.77
N ASP A 102 -32.01 -1.14 8.14
CA ASP A 102 -32.68 -2.43 8.06
C ASP A 102 -31.92 -3.45 7.22
N LEU A 103 -31.16 -2.99 6.22
CA LEU A 103 -30.32 -3.85 5.39
C LEU A 103 -29.09 -4.30 6.18
N TYR A 104 -28.36 -3.35 6.77
CA TYR A 104 -27.13 -3.65 7.50
C TYR A 104 -27.38 -4.33 8.85
N GLY A 105 -28.55 -4.10 9.46
CA GLY A 105 -28.97 -4.77 10.70
C GLY A 105 -29.17 -6.28 10.56
N ARG A 106 -29.21 -6.82 9.34
CA ARG A 106 -29.25 -8.27 9.07
C ARG A 106 -27.90 -8.96 9.24
N PHE A 107 -26.82 -8.19 9.33
CA PHE A 107 -25.48 -8.72 9.56
C PHE A 107 -25.17 -8.75 11.05
N GLU A 108 -24.31 -9.69 11.44
CA GLU A 108 -23.78 -9.74 12.79
C GLU A 108 -23.04 -8.43 13.12
N LYS A 109 -23.34 -7.84 14.28
CA LYS A 109 -22.73 -6.59 14.72
C LYS A 109 -21.20 -6.76 14.83
N GLY A 110 -20.47 -5.85 14.20
CA GLY A 110 -19.01 -5.86 14.23
C GLY A 110 -18.35 -7.00 13.45
N CYS A 111 -19.07 -7.66 12.54
CA CYS A 111 -18.50 -8.77 11.78
C CYS A 111 -17.25 -8.40 10.96
N MET A 112 -17.15 -7.15 10.50
CA MET A 112 -15.97 -6.66 9.78
C MET A 112 -15.03 -5.79 10.64
N SER A 113 -15.52 -5.12 11.69
CA SER A 113 -14.65 -4.42 12.62
C SER A 113 -13.78 -5.38 13.45
N SER A 114 -14.32 -6.54 13.83
CA SER A 114 -13.53 -7.59 14.50
C SER A 114 -12.38 -8.12 13.65
N PHE A 115 -12.53 -8.12 12.32
CA PHE A 115 -11.43 -8.43 11.41
C PHE A 115 -10.29 -7.41 11.55
N LEU A 116 -10.64 -6.12 11.63
CA LEU A 116 -9.66 -5.05 11.85
C LEU A 116 -9.00 -5.17 13.23
N ASP A 117 -9.77 -5.45 14.28
CA ASP A 117 -9.24 -5.63 15.64
C ASP A 117 -8.19 -6.76 15.66
N CYS A 118 -8.44 -7.89 15.00
CA CYS A 118 -7.47 -8.97 14.87
C CYS A 118 -6.17 -8.53 14.16
N LEU A 119 -6.24 -7.65 13.16
CA LEU A 119 -5.04 -7.16 12.44
C LEU A 119 -4.22 -6.16 13.28
N VAL A 120 -4.87 -5.37 14.12
CA VAL A 120 -4.23 -4.35 14.94
C VAL A 120 -3.67 -4.94 16.23
N GLU A 121 -4.40 -5.85 16.88
CA GLU A 121 -4.03 -6.46 18.17
C GLU A 121 -3.05 -7.63 18.03
N GLY A 122 -3.05 -8.33 16.89
CA GLY A 122 -2.24 -9.52 16.68
C GLY A 122 -0.77 -9.28 16.33
N VAL A 123 -0.32 -8.02 16.28
CA VAL A 123 0.99 -7.66 15.75
C VAL A 123 1.90 -7.15 16.86
N GLY A 124 3.02 -7.85 17.09
CA GLY A 124 4.07 -7.43 18.03
C GLY A 124 4.76 -6.13 17.60
N GLU A 125 5.53 -5.54 18.51
CA GLU A 125 6.26 -4.28 18.24
C GLU A 125 7.32 -4.44 17.14
N GLU A 126 7.88 -5.64 16.97
CA GLU A 126 8.91 -5.91 15.97
C GLU A 126 8.33 -6.01 14.55
N VAL A 127 9.04 -5.40 13.60
CA VAL A 127 8.74 -5.53 12.17
C VAL A 127 8.74 -7.02 11.83
N PRO A 128 7.65 -7.59 11.26
CA PRO A 128 7.63 -8.96 10.81
C PRO A 128 8.80 -9.14 9.87
N ILE A 129 9.74 -9.98 10.27
CA ILE A 129 10.88 -10.31 9.45
C ILE A 129 10.31 -10.98 8.20
N MET A 130 10.18 -10.22 7.11
CA MET A 130 9.90 -10.77 5.78
C MET A 130 11.11 -11.60 5.37
N GLY A 131 11.11 -12.86 5.76
CA GLY A 131 12.01 -13.89 5.25
C GLY A 131 13.51 -13.70 5.50
N SER A 132 13.99 -12.75 6.30
CA SER A 132 15.45 -12.54 6.42
C SER A 132 16.19 -13.74 7.04
N SER A 133 15.53 -14.58 7.84
CA SER A 133 16.13 -15.81 8.37
C SER A 133 16.24 -16.94 7.33
N GLN A 134 15.40 -16.96 6.29
CA GLN A 134 15.47 -17.94 5.19
C GLN A 134 16.20 -17.41 3.95
N PHE A 135 16.41 -16.09 3.87
CA PHE A 135 17.01 -15.40 2.74
C PHE A 135 18.29 -14.63 3.11
N GLN A 136 19.06 -15.05 4.12
CA GLN A 136 20.38 -14.44 4.37
C GLN A 136 21.29 -14.51 3.12
N ASN A 137 21.12 -15.54 2.27
CA ASN A 137 21.78 -15.66 0.97
C ASN A 137 21.03 -14.99 -0.21
N ALA A 138 19.86 -14.40 0.03
CA ALA A 138 19.11 -13.60 -0.94
C ALA A 138 18.89 -12.14 -0.48
N ALA A 139 19.68 -11.68 0.51
CA ALA A 139 19.96 -10.26 0.70
C ALA A 139 20.81 -9.77 -0.49
N ARG A 140 20.21 -9.76 -1.67
CA ARG A 140 20.82 -9.18 -2.86
C ARG A 140 20.92 -7.69 -2.62
N SER A 141 22.12 -7.19 -2.34
CA SER A 141 22.46 -5.76 -2.41
C SER A 141 22.42 -5.22 -3.86
N THR A 142 21.71 -5.91 -4.76
CA THR A 142 21.56 -5.57 -6.17
C THR A 142 20.09 -5.31 -6.44
N VAL A 143 19.78 -4.11 -6.90
CA VAL A 143 18.43 -3.74 -7.32
C VAL A 143 18.39 -3.76 -8.84
N LEU A 144 17.38 -4.43 -9.42
CA LEU A 144 17.13 -4.38 -10.85
C LEU A 144 16.26 -3.15 -11.14
N LEU A 145 16.85 -2.15 -11.78
CA LEU A 145 16.18 -0.92 -12.19
C LEU A 145 16.49 -0.67 -13.66
N THR A 146 15.50 -0.20 -14.40
CA THR A 146 15.76 0.43 -15.70
C THR A 146 16.50 1.76 -15.50
N HIS A 147 17.18 2.23 -16.53
CA HIS A 147 17.83 3.56 -16.52
C HIS A 147 16.84 4.68 -16.15
N ALA A 148 15.60 4.60 -16.66
CA ALA A 148 14.56 5.57 -16.34
C ALA A 148 14.16 5.55 -14.86
N GLN A 149 13.96 4.37 -14.28
CA GLN A 149 13.65 4.22 -12.85
C GLN A 149 14.80 4.71 -11.96
N LEU A 150 16.05 4.43 -12.35
CA LEU A 150 17.22 4.92 -11.63
C LEU A 150 17.27 6.46 -11.62
N ASN A 151 17.02 7.10 -12.76
CA ASN A 151 16.99 8.57 -12.83
C ASN A 151 15.86 9.17 -11.98
N ILE A 152 14.67 8.57 -11.99
CA ILE A 152 13.56 8.99 -11.12
C ILE A 152 13.97 8.85 -9.66
N LEU A 153 14.60 7.74 -9.27
CA LEU A 153 15.06 7.51 -7.90
C LEU A 153 16.12 8.54 -7.49
N VAL A 154 17.15 8.76 -8.30
CA VAL A 154 18.22 9.74 -8.01
C VAL A 154 17.65 11.15 -7.88
N ASN A 155 16.74 11.54 -8.79
CA ASN A 155 16.10 12.86 -8.71
C ASN A 155 15.21 13.01 -7.46
N CYS A 156 14.47 11.95 -7.11
CA CYS A 156 13.70 11.92 -5.86
C CYS A 156 14.62 12.10 -4.64
N LEU A 157 15.75 11.38 -4.59
CA LEU A 157 16.74 11.48 -3.51
C LEU A 157 17.40 12.86 -3.43
N ARG A 158 17.69 13.50 -4.57
CA ARG A 158 18.19 14.88 -4.62
C ARG A 158 17.17 15.86 -4.05
N ASN A 159 15.91 15.75 -4.47
CA ASN A 159 14.82 16.59 -3.97
C ASN A 159 14.57 16.38 -2.47
N ALA A 160 14.65 15.14 -1.99
CA ALA A 160 14.58 14.85 -0.57
C ALA A 160 15.77 15.46 0.18
N SER A 161 17.00 15.34 -0.35
CA SER A 161 18.20 15.88 0.28
C SER A 161 18.17 17.40 0.46
N THR A 162 17.52 18.13 -0.44
CA THR A 162 17.34 19.59 -0.32
C THR A 162 16.22 19.95 0.65
N SER A 163 15.17 19.13 0.73
CA SER A 163 13.98 19.39 1.57
C SER A 163 14.09 18.91 3.02
N LEU A 164 14.96 17.94 3.33
CA LEU A 164 15.11 17.40 4.68
C LEU A 164 15.76 18.42 5.63
N ASP A 165 15.49 18.30 6.94
CA ASP A 165 16.18 19.06 8.00
C ASP A 165 17.61 18.50 8.19
N ASP A 166 18.56 19.37 8.56
CA ASP A 166 19.94 19.00 8.90
C ASP A 166 20.05 18.00 10.05
N LYS A 167 19.02 17.94 10.90
CA LYS A 167 18.93 17.00 12.03
C LYS A 167 18.57 15.58 11.62
N VAL A 168 18.18 15.35 10.36
CA VAL A 168 17.78 14.01 9.90
C VAL A 168 19.03 13.11 9.83
N PRO A 169 19.05 11.99 10.59
CA PRO A 169 20.19 11.07 10.57
C PRO A 169 20.37 10.51 9.16
N GLY A 170 21.63 10.45 8.70
CA GLY A 170 21.99 9.94 7.38
C GLY A 170 21.92 10.95 6.22
N ARG A 171 21.46 12.19 6.46
CA ARG A 171 21.43 13.24 5.41
C ARG A 171 22.81 13.49 4.78
N LYS A 172 23.85 13.63 5.60
CA LYS A 172 25.23 13.88 5.12
C LYS A 172 25.75 12.73 4.26
N ALA A 173 25.56 11.49 4.72
CA ALA A 173 25.92 10.30 3.95
C ALA A 173 25.16 10.24 2.62
N LEU A 174 23.87 10.58 2.60
CA LEU A 174 23.11 10.69 1.35
C LEU A 174 23.68 11.77 0.41
N GLN A 175 24.06 12.94 0.93
CA GLN A 175 24.69 14.00 0.13
C GLN A 175 26.01 13.55 -0.48
N GLU A 176 26.87 12.92 0.31
CA GLU A 176 28.15 12.36 -0.16
C GLU A 176 27.94 11.34 -1.29
N LEU A 177 26.95 10.44 -1.12
CA LEU A 177 26.60 9.46 -2.16
C LEU A 177 26.06 10.14 -3.43
N LEU A 178 25.22 11.16 -3.29
CA LEU A 178 24.62 11.87 -4.44
C LEU A 178 25.62 12.69 -5.23
N VAL A 179 26.69 13.19 -4.61
CA VAL A 179 27.80 13.89 -5.29
C VAL A 179 28.52 12.94 -6.25
N CYS A 180 28.63 11.66 -5.90
CA CYS A 180 29.25 10.65 -6.75
C CYS A 180 28.36 10.19 -7.91
N MET A 181 27.09 10.58 -7.94
CA MET A 181 26.13 10.16 -8.96
C MET A 181 26.02 11.19 -10.08
N PRO A 182 26.01 10.77 -11.36
CA PRO A 182 25.96 11.69 -12.49
C PRO A 182 24.73 12.61 -12.43
N SER A 183 24.96 13.91 -12.53
CA SER A 183 23.93 14.94 -12.58
C SER A 183 23.41 15.04 -14.01
N ASP A 184 22.40 14.24 -14.32
CA ASP A 184 21.74 14.17 -15.61
C ASP A 184 22.58 13.49 -16.70
N VAL A 185 22.21 12.26 -17.07
CA VAL A 185 22.58 11.68 -18.38
C VAL A 185 21.63 12.30 -19.40
N GLY A 186 21.74 13.61 -19.57
CA GLY A 186 21.05 14.37 -20.60
C GLY A 186 21.86 14.32 -21.88
N GLN A 187 21.34 13.58 -22.86
CA GLN A 187 21.79 13.54 -24.26
C GLN A 187 23.17 12.90 -24.48
N GLY A 188 23.14 11.59 -24.76
CA GLY A 188 24.17 11.01 -25.62
C GLY A 188 24.26 11.87 -26.88
N HIS A 189 25.45 12.41 -27.12
CA HIS A 189 25.80 13.08 -28.35
C HIS A 189 25.57 12.11 -29.52
N ASP A 190 24.48 12.29 -30.26
CA ASP A 190 24.35 11.82 -31.65
C ASP A 190 25.27 12.63 -32.58
N ASN A 191 26.55 12.75 -32.26
CA ASN A 191 27.56 13.44 -33.07
C ASN A 191 28.69 12.50 -33.50
N HIS A 192 28.38 11.25 -33.85
CA HIS A 192 29.37 10.34 -34.41
C HIS A 192 28.87 9.55 -35.62
N LEU A 193 28.10 10.18 -36.53
CA LEU A 193 27.76 9.58 -37.84
C LEU A 193 27.82 10.54 -39.04
N SER A 194 28.29 11.78 -38.89
CA SER A 194 28.43 12.74 -40.01
C SER A 194 29.85 12.85 -40.60
N ALA A 195 30.81 11.99 -40.24
CA ALA A 195 32.20 12.07 -40.70
C ALA A 195 32.62 11.03 -41.76
N LEU A 196 31.69 10.39 -42.46
CA LEU A 196 31.98 9.47 -43.57
C LEU A 196 31.26 9.88 -44.86
N SER A 197 31.53 11.11 -45.28
CA SER A 197 31.14 11.60 -46.61
C SER A 197 31.98 12.84 -46.91
N THR A 198 33.26 12.64 -47.25
CA THR A 198 34.05 13.56 -48.07
C THR A 198 35.47 13.01 -48.18
N SER A 199 35.79 12.42 -49.33
CA SER A 199 37.10 12.48 -50.00
C SER A 199 36.96 11.82 -51.38
N PRO A 200 37.76 12.27 -52.37
CA PRO A 200 37.36 12.55 -53.75
C PRO A 200 37.29 11.34 -54.67
#